data_AF-A0A851LL16-F1
#
_entry.id   AF-A0A851LL16-F1
#
_cell.length_a   1.000
_cell.length_b   1.000
_cell.length_c   1.000
_cell.angle_alpha   90.00
_cell.angle_beta   90.00
_cell.angle_gamma   90.00
#
_symmetry.space_group_name_H-M   'P 1'
#
loop_
_entity.id
_entity.type
_entity.pdbx_description
1 polymer ?
#
loop_
_entity_poly.entity_id
_entity_poly.type
_entity_poly.pdbx_seq_one_letter_code
_entity_poly.pdbx_strand_id
1 'polypeptide(L)'
;GFLLAEKCPTLPTTEFADVTAEMYALGTKLYYECDKGYARRSGQYSGIQCQSKQQVASWIYKEFECIDEKILLSTAPTMELDFTQKPERKTQSPAPQKRENLSEFDQKDFCGPPKTIPHASLSLNKQYYVGQVLHLKCQSGYDKRLPTSGTRRCKKVNGKIIWTSLDMRCTNDS
;
A
#
# COMPACT_ATOMS: atom_id res chain seq x y z
N GLY A 1 -10.02 -11.58 27.31
CA GLY A 1 -9.58 -10.18 27.48
C GLY A 1 -8.88 -9.75 26.22
N PHE A 2 -9.35 -8.69 25.57
CA PHE A 2 -8.66 -8.11 24.42
C PHE A 2 -7.34 -7.50 24.92
N LEU A 3 -6.20 -8.07 24.54
CA LEU A 3 -4.91 -7.43 24.72
C LEU A 3 -4.93 -6.14 23.89
N LEU A 4 -5.01 -4.98 24.55
CA LEU A 4 -4.86 -3.70 23.87
C LEU A 4 -3.46 -3.67 23.27
N ALA A 5 -3.37 -3.75 21.95
CA ALA A 5 -2.12 -3.61 21.24
C ALA A 5 -1.49 -2.25 21.59
N GLU A 6 -0.29 -2.26 22.18
CA GLU A 6 0.42 -1.04 22.55
C GLU A 6 0.73 -0.22 21.29
N LYS A 7 0.45 1.07 21.33
CA LYS A 7 0.60 1.97 20.17
C LYS A 7 2.04 2.43 20.01
N CYS A 8 2.50 2.52 18.77
CA CYS A 8 3.77 3.13 18.42
C CYS A 8 3.67 4.66 18.39
N PRO A 9 4.79 5.36 18.65
CA PRO A 9 4.88 6.78 18.36
C PRO A 9 4.70 7.02 16.86
N THR A 10 4.33 8.25 16.49
CA THR A 10 4.27 8.68 15.08
C THR A 10 5.54 8.29 14.34
N LEU A 11 5.39 7.73 13.15
CA LEU A 11 6.53 7.34 12.33
C LEU A 11 7.38 8.59 12.02
N PRO A 12 8.69 8.59 12.31
CA PRO A 12 9.55 9.70 11.93
C PRO A 12 9.51 9.86 10.40
N THR A 13 9.24 11.08 9.94
CA THR A 13 9.10 11.41 8.52
C THR A 13 10.31 10.90 7.74
N THR A 14 10.06 10.08 6.73
CA THR A 14 11.05 9.71 5.71
C THR A 14 10.50 10.29 4.42
N GLU A 15 11.01 11.44 4.02
CA GLU A 15 10.50 12.15 2.84
C GLU A 15 10.67 11.28 1.59
N PHE A 16 9.69 11.36 0.68
CA PHE A 16 9.72 10.67 -0.61
C PHE A 16 9.87 9.14 -0.53
N ALA A 17 9.37 8.53 0.55
CA ALA A 17 9.31 7.09 0.73
C ALA A 17 7.88 6.61 0.89
N ASP A 18 7.52 5.56 0.15
CA ASP A 18 6.28 4.82 0.35
C ASP A 18 6.45 3.88 1.56
N VAL A 19 5.41 3.80 2.40
CA VAL A 19 5.44 3.00 3.64
C VAL A 19 4.35 1.94 3.59
N THR A 20 4.76 0.67 3.65
CA THR A 20 3.85 -0.49 3.70
C THR A 20 4.14 -1.30 4.95
N ALA A 21 3.11 -1.73 5.69
CA ALA A 21 3.30 -2.65 6.81
C ALA A 21 3.15 -4.10 6.35
N GLU A 22 3.80 -5.04 7.03
CA GLU A 22 3.61 -6.47 6.78
C GLU A 22 2.20 -6.94 7.19
N MET A 23 1.68 -6.37 8.27
CA MET A 23 0.41 -6.76 8.86
C MET A 23 -0.38 -5.53 9.31
N TYR A 24 -1.70 -5.60 9.14
CA TYR A 24 -2.65 -4.55 9.47
C TYR A 24 -3.83 -5.13 10.25
N ALA A 25 -4.08 -4.62 11.45
CA ALA A 25 -5.16 -5.10 12.30
C ALA A 25 -6.54 -4.88 11.66
N LEU A 26 -7.51 -5.73 12.02
CA LEU A 26 -8.91 -5.54 11.64
C LEU A 26 -9.40 -4.11 11.93
N GLY A 27 -10.19 -3.57 11.00
CA GLY A 27 -10.72 -2.21 11.07
C GLY A 27 -9.79 -1.14 10.48
N THR A 28 -8.51 -1.44 10.23
CA THR A 28 -7.57 -0.49 9.62
C THR A 28 -8.09 0.02 8.28
N LYS A 29 -8.04 1.33 8.07
CA LYS A 29 -8.39 1.99 6.81
C LYS A 29 -7.15 2.63 6.20
N LEU A 30 -6.95 2.41 4.90
CA LEU A 30 -5.91 3.06 4.10
C LEU A 30 -6.55 3.70 2.88
N TYR A 31 -5.87 4.66 2.25
CA TYR A 31 -6.35 5.33 1.05
C TYR A 31 -5.25 5.34 0.01
N TYR A 32 -5.60 5.05 -1.24
CA TYR A 32 -4.69 5.25 -2.35
C TYR A 32 -4.68 6.72 -2.80
N GLU A 33 -3.51 7.21 -3.13
CA GLU A 33 -3.27 8.53 -3.70
C GLU A 33 -2.57 8.34 -5.05
N CYS A 34 -3.07 9.01 -6.10
CA CYS A 34 -2.47 8.88 -7.42
C CYS A 34 -1.14 9.64 -7.49
N ASP A 35 -0.19 9.08 -8.24
CA ASP A 35 1.08 9.70 -8.52
C ASP A 35 0.90 10.96 -9.39
N LYS A 36 1.89 11.86 -9.37
CA LYS A 36 1.87 13.10 -10.15
C LYS A 36 1.65 12.84 -11.65
N GLY A 37 0.68 13.52 -12.25
CA GLY A 37 0.29 13.37 -13.65
C GLY A 37 -0.80 12.31 -13.89
N TYR A 38 -1.26 11.66 -12.83
CA TYR A 38 -2.39 10.74 -12.85
C TYR A 38 -3.46 11.20 -11.89
N ALA A 39 -4.73 11.01 -12.27
CA ALA A 39 -5.86 11.33 -11.42
C ALA A 39 -6.86 10.18 -11.38
N ARG A 40 -7.53 10.06 -10.23
CA ARG A 40 -8.62 9.13 -10.02
C ARG A 40 -9.85 9.59 -10.81
N ARG A 41 -10.58 8.68 -11.44
CA ARG A 41 -11.89 9.01 -12.04
C ARG A 41 -12.85 9.61 -11.00
N SER A 42 -13.68 10.53 -11.46
CA SER A 42 -14.76 11.10 -10.63
C SER A 42 -15.69 9.99 -10.14
N GLY A 43 -16.06 10.02 -8.86
CA GLY A 43 -16.96 9.04 -8.25
C GLY A 43 -16.31 7.75 -7.70
N GLN A 44 -15.07 7.42 -8.07
CA GLN A 44 -14.39 6.24 -7.51
C GLN A 44 -13.95 6.46 -6.06
N TYR A 45 -13.92 5.44 -5.21
CA TYR A 45 -13.49 5.56 -3.81
C TYR A 45 -12.09 4.97 -3.62
N SER A 46 -11.16 5.75 -3.07
CA SER A 46 -9.76 5.34 -2.91
C SER A 46 -9.47 4.56 -1.62
N GLY A 47 -10.45 4.44 -0.73
CA GLY A 47 -10.25 3.80 0.56
C GLY A 47 -10.39 2.28 0.52
N ILE A 48 -9.55 1.60 1.28
CA ILE A 48 -9.65 0.17 1.59
C ILE A 48 -9.75 -0.04 3.09
N GLN A 49 -10.40 -1.12 3.49
CA GLN A 49 -10.51 -1.48 4.91
C GLN A 49 -10.20 -2.95 5.14
N CYS A 50 -9.41 -3.23 6.17
CA CYS A 50 -9.17 -4.59 6.64
C CYS A 50 -10.40 -5.09 7.40
N GLN A 51 -11.06 -6.15 6.92
CA GLN A 51 -12.25 -6.74 7.52
C GLN A 51 -12.15 -8.25 7.59
N SER A 52 -12.85 -8.86 8.55
CA SER A 52 -12.96 -10.32 8.63
C SER A 52 -14.04 -10.78 7.65
N LYS A 53 -13.65 -11.59 6.65
CA LYS A 53 -14.55 -12.30 5.74
C LYS A 53 -14.36 -13.79 5.94
N GLN A 54 -15.45 -14.50 6.27
CA GLN A 54 -15.43 -15.95 6.46
C GLN A 54 -14.32 -16.40 7.43
N GLN A 55 -14.15 -15.67 8.53
CA GLN A 55 -13.12 -15.91 9.56
C GLN A 55 -11.67 -15.69 9.12
N VAL A 56 -11.44 -15.05 7.97
CA VAL A 56 -10.11 -14.63 7.50
C VAL A 56 -10.09 -13.11 7.31
N ALA A 57 -9.06 -12.45 7.82
CA ALA A 57 -8.87 -11.02 7.58
C ALA A 57 -8.47 -10.77 6.12
N SER A 58 -9.21 -9.89 5.45
CA SER A 58 -8.96 -9.52 4.06
C SER A 58 -9.26 -8.05 3.80
N TRP A 59 -8.55 -7.47 2.83
CA TRP A 59 -8.80 -6.12 2.37
C TRP A 59 -10.08 -6.06 1.54
N ILE A 60 -10.94 -5.10 1.88
CA ILE A 60 -12.13 -4.78 1.08
C ILE A 60 -11.77 -3.68 0.08
N TYR A 61 -11.79 -4.05 -1.20
CA TYR A 61 -11.53 -3.15 -2.31
C TYR A 61 -12.83 -2.64 -2.93
N LYS A 62 -12.78 -1.41 -3.45
CA LYS A 62 -13.73 -0.89 -4.42
C LYS A 62 -13.01 -0.63 -5.74
N GLU A 63 -13.77 -0.34 -6.79
CA GLU A 63 -13.20 0.05 -8.07
C GLU A 63 -12.44 1.37 -7.93
N PHE A 64 -11.17 1.34 -8.29
CA PHE A 64 -10.25 2.46 -8.20
C PHE A 64 -9.12 2.25 -9.22
N GLU A 65 -8.89 3.26 -10.05
CA GLU A 65 -7.77 3.35 -10.97
C GLU A 65 -7.27 4.79 -11.05
N CYS A 66 -5.96 4.93 -11.29
CA CYS A 66 -5.33 6.21 -11.61
C CYS A 66 -5.09 6.25 -13.12
N ILE A 67 -5.69 7.22 -13.80
CA ILE A 67 -5.58 7.41 -15.24
C ILE A 67 -4.82 8.69 -15.54
N ASP A 68 -4.15 8.73 -16.70
CA ASP A 68 -3.40 9.92 -17.12
C ASP A 68 -4.34 11.12 -17.19
N GLU A 69 -3.95 12.23 -16.54
CA GLU A 69 -4.72 13.47 -16.52
C GLU A 69 -5.07 13.97 -17.92
N LYS A 70 -4.20 13.71 -18.91
CA LYS A 70 -4.44 14.10 -20.31
C LYS A 70 -5.67 13.42 -20.91
N ILE A 71 -5.97 12.18 -20.50
CA ILE A 71 -7.17 11.44 -20.93
C ILE A 71 -8.43 12.03 -20.31
N LEU A 72 -8.34 12.53 -19.08
CA LEU A 72 -9.45 13.22 -18.41
C LEU A 72 -9.72 14.61 -19.01
N LEU A 73 -8.68 15.29 -19.48
CA LEU A 73 -8.77 16.63 -20.07
C LEU A 73 -9.22 16.60 -21.54
N SER A 74 -9.09 15.47 -22.25
CA SER A 74 -9.64 15.29 -23.59
C SER A 74 -11.17 15.10 -23.55
N THR A 75 -11.88 16.22 -23.45
CA THR A 75 -13.34 16.27 -23.64
C THR A 75 -13.61 16.35 -25.15
N ALA A 76 -13.82 15.21 -25.81
CA ALA A 76 -14.43 15.16 -27.14
C ALA A 76 -15.75 14.35 -27.04
N PRO A 77 -16.86 14.84 -27.63
CA PRO A 77 -18.15 14.17 -27.50
C PRO A 77 -18.17 12.84 -28.28
N THR A 78 -18.95 11.92 -27.75
CA THR A 78 -19.19 10.54 -28.18
C THR A 78 -19.34 10.37 -29.71
N MET A 79 -18.53 9.49 -30.29
CA MET A 79 -18.98 8.62 -31.38
C MET A 79 -18.64 7.18 -30.98
N GLU A 80 -19.67 6.35 -30.85
CA GLU A 80 -19.53 4.92 -30.65
C GLU A 80 -19.16 4.19 -31.95
N LEU A 81 -18.47 3.06 -31.76
CA LEU A 81 -18.32 1.89 -32.66
C LEU A 81 -17.42 2.07 -33.91
N ASP A 82 -16.55 1.13 -34.31
CA ASP A 82 -16.18 -0.20 -33.82
C ASP A 82 -14.97 -0.72 -34.66
N PHE A 83 -14.40 -1.83 -34.20
CA PHE A 83 -13.69 -2.87 -34.94
C PHE A 83 -12.15 -2.97 -34.89
N THR A 84 -11.75 -3.80 -33.91
CA THR A 84 -10.87 -4.98 -34.02
C THR A 84 -9.37 -4.79 -34.27
N GLN A 85 -8.60 -5.12 -33.22
CA GLN A 85 -7.50 -6.09 -33.35
C GLN A 85 -7.34 -6.93 -32.06
N LYS A 86 -7.92 -8.14 -32.14
CA LYS A 86 -7.50 -9.44 -31.57
C LYS A 86 -6.81 -9.43 -30.19
N PRO A 87 -7.42 -9.99 -29.12
CA PRO A 87 -6.66 -10.40 -27.94
C PRO A 87 -5.79 -11.60 -28.33
N GLU A 88 -4.49 -11.41 -28.41
CA GLU A 88 -3.57 -12.54 -28.35
C GLU A 88 -3.72 -13.22 -26.99
N ARG A 89 -4.45 -14.32 -27.03
CA ARG A 89 -4.53 -15.33 -25.99
C ARG A 89 -3.11 -15.86 -25.73
N LYS A 90 -2.43 -15.31 -24.73
CA LYS A 90 -1.47 -16.08 -23.94
C LYS A 90 -2.00 -16.23 -22.53
N THR A 91 -2.64 -17.38 -22.35
CA THR A 91 -2.89 -18.00 -21.05
C THR A 91 -1.57 -18.08 -20.29
N GLN A 92 -1.29 -17.10 -19.45
CA GLN A 92 -0.46 -17.27 -18.27
C GLN A 92 -1.15 -16.51 -17.15
N SER A 93 -2.07 -17.21 -16.51
CA SER A 93 -2.47 -16.92 -15.14
C SER A 93 -1.20 -16.66 -14.32
N PRO A 94 -1.01 -15.48 -13.71
CA PRO A 94 0.02 -15.34 -12.70
C PRO A 94 -0.35 -16.34 -11.61
N ALA A 95 0.54 -17.33 -11.40
CA ALA A 95 0.40 -18.32 -10.35
C ALA A 95 0.00 -17.64 -9.03
N PRO A 96 -0.79 -18.30 -8.16
CA PRO A 96 -1.09 -17.77 -6.84
C PRO A 96 0.24 -17.40 -6.19
N GLN A 97 0.43 -16.11 -5.90
CA GLN A 97 1.62 -15.67 -5.18
C GLN A 97 1.66 -16.50 -3.90
N LYS A 98 2.65 -17.39 -3.86
CA LYS A 98 2.92 -18.32 -2.78
C LYS A 98 2.91 -17.51 -1.48
N ARG A 99 1.83 -17.63 -0.71
CA ARG A 99 1.70 -17.05 0.62
C ARG A 99 2.86 -17.59 1.43
N GLU A 100 3.86 -16.76 1.71
CA GLU A 100 4.83 -17.08 2.74
C GLU A 100 4.03 -17.23 4.05
N ASN A 101 4.26 -18.35 4.73
CA ASN A 101 3.44 -18.87 5.83
C ASN A 101 3.31 -17.86 6.99
N LEU A 102 2.32 -16.96 6.90
CA LEU A 102 1.69 -16.39 8.08
C LEU A 102 1.02 -17.55 8.83
N SER A 103 1.26 -17.64 10.14
CA SER A 103 0.59 -18.64 10.96
C SER A 103 -0.93 -18.54 10.74
N GLU A 104 -1.61 -19.69 10.72
CA GLU A 104 -3.06 -19.76 10.51
C GLU A 104 -3.84 -18.89 11.51
N PHE A 105 -3.23 -18.63 12.67
CA PHE A 105 -3.77 -17.76 13.72
C PHE A 105 -3.68 -16.27 13.36
N ASP A 106 -2.57 -15.83 12.76
CA ASP A 106 -2.35 -14.43 12.39
C ASP A 106 -3.26 -13.97 11.23
N GLN A 107 -3.67 -14.89 10.35
CA GLN A 107 -4.53 -14.59 9.20
C GLN A 107 -5.96 -14.21 9.58
N LYS A 108 -6.43 -14.52 10.80
CA LYS A 108 -7.80 -14.19 11.23
C LYS A 108 -7.95 -12.74 11.68
N ASP A 109 -6.90 -12.19 12.29
CA ASP A 109 -6.94 -10.88 12.96
C ASP A 109 -6.16 -9.78 12.20
N PHE A 110 -5.37 -10.16 11.19
CA PHE A 110 -4.54 -9.23 10.43
C PHE A 110 -4.62 -9.45 8.92
N CYS A 111 -4.81 -8.36 8.19
CA CYS A 111 -4.59 -8.34 6.76
C CYS A 111 -3.09 -8.21 6.46
N GLY A 112 -2.61 -8.92 5.43
CA GLY A 112 -1.26 -8.70 4.89
C GLY A 112 -1.12 -7.38 4.13
N PRO A 113 -0.03 -7.17 3.38
CA PRO A 113 0.13 -5.99 2.54
C PRO A 113 -1.01 -5.88 1.52
N PRO A 114 -1.64 -4.70 1.36
CA PRO A 114 -2.64 -4.50 0.31
C PRO A 114 -1.98 -4.58 -1.08
N LYS A 115 -2.77 -4.95 -2.10
CA LYS A 115 -2.29 -4.98 -3.49
C LYS A 115 -1.75 -3.62 -3.94
N THR A 116 -0.76 -3.61 -4.82
CA THR A 116 -0.30 -2.39 -5.48
C THR A 116 -1.28 -1.97 -6.58
N ILE A 117 -1.46 -0.66 -6.76
CA ILE A 117 -2.26 -0.10 -7.86
C ILE A 117 -1.32 0.71 -8.75
N PRO A 118 -1.36 0.55 -10.08
CA PRO A 118 -0.52 1.34 -10.99
C PRO A 118 -0.75 2.83 -10.78
N HIS A 119 0.35 3.59 -10.75
CA HIS A 119 0.34 5.04 -10.58
C HIS A 119 -0.34 5.50 -9.28
N ALA A 120 -0.25 4.70 -8.22
CA ALA A 120 -0.79 5.06 -6.92
C ALA A 120 0.09 4.55 -5.77
N SER A 121 0.17 5.37 -4.72
CA SER A 121 0.79 5.06 -3.44
C SER A 121 -0.26 5.01 -2.34
N LEU A 122 0.06 4.39 -1.19
CA LEU A 122 -0.83 4.38 -0.03
C LEU A 122 -0.52 5.58 0.86
N SER A 123 -1.58 6.27 1.28
CA SER A 123 -1.46 7.33 2.27
C SER A 123 -0.92 6.79 3.58
N LEU A 124 -0.03 7.57 4.20
CA LEU A 124 0.69 7.16 5.39
C LEU A 124 -0.30 6.87 6.53
N ASN A 125 -0.31 5.64 7.05
CA ASN A 125 -1.10 5.34 8.24
C ASN A 125 -0.53 6.10 9.44
N LYS A 126 -1.38 6.83 10.16
CA LYS A 126 -0.96 7.64 11.32
C LYS A 126 -0.77 6.81 12.58
N GLN A 127 -1.25 5.56 12.62
CA GLN A 127 -1.24 4.72 13.83
C GLN A 127 -0.72 3.31 13.52
N TYR A 128 0.38 2.95 14.21
CA TYR A 128 1.01 1.62 14.18
C TYR A 128 1.07 1.01 15.59
N TYR A 129 1.35 -0.29 15.69
CA TYR A 129 1.37 -1.03 16.95
C TYR A 129 2.71 -1.75 17.21
N VAL A 130 3.03 -2.00 18.47
CA VAL A 130 4.26 -2.70 18.87
C VAL A 130 4.31 -4.08 18.22
N GLY A 131 5.47 -4.45 17.68
CA GLY A 131 5.68 -5.67 16.90
C GLY A 131 5.52 -5.46 15.39
N GLN A 132 4.86 -4.38 14.95
CA GLN A 132 4.63 -4.12 13.53
C GLN A 132 5.94 -3.76 12.80
N VAL A 133 6.11 -4.37 11.63
CA VAL A 133 7.23 -4.13 10.70
C VAL A 133 6.71 -3.34 9.51
N LEU A 134 7.39 -2.25 9.21
CA LEU A 134 7.15 -1.38 8.07
C LEU A 134 8.29 -1.54 7.06
N HIS A 135 7.93 -1.76 5.81
CA HIS A 135 8.78 -1.67 4.64
C HIS A 135 8.68 -0.28 4.06
N LEU A 136 9.83 0.37 3.89
CA LEU A 136 9.97 1.68 3.28
C LEU A 136 10.69 1.51 1.95
N LYS A 137 10.19 2.19 0.92
CA LYS A 137 10.81 2.20 -0.41
C LYS A 137 10.80 3.63 -0.95
N CYS A 138 11.91 4.10 -1.49
CA CYS A 138 11.96 5.40 -2.13
C CYS A 138 11.03 5.46 -3.35
N GLN A 139 10.35 6.58 -3.49
CA GLN A 139 9.55 6.90 -4.66
C GLN A 139 10.45 7.08 -5.88
N SER A 140 9.91 6.77 -7.06
CA SER A 140 10.61 6.92 -8.33
C SER A 140 11.14 8.34 -8.50
N GLY A 141 12.43 8.47 -8.81
CA GLY A 141 13.11 9.76 -8.95
C GLY A 141 13.78 10.26 -7.66
N TYR A 142 13.50 9.65 -6.51
CA TYR A 142 14.17 9.91 -5.23
C TYR A 142 15.04 8.73 -4.77
N ASP A 143 15.26 7.77 -5.64
CA ASP A 143 15.98 6.51 -5.42
C ASP A 143 17.44 6.56 -5.92
N LYS A 144 18.02 7.77 -5.98
CA LYS A 144 19.38 7.98 -6.51
C LYS A 144 20.50 7.43 -5.62
N ARG A 145 20.25 7.25 -4.32
CA ARG A 145 21.22 6.74 -3.35
C ARG A 145 20.75 5.41 -2.76
N LEU A 146 21.68 4.47 -2.65
CA LEU A 146 21.45 3.21 -1.96
C LEU A 146 21.65 3.38 -0.43
N PRO A 147 20.92 2.63 0.40
CA PRO A 147 19.85 1.70 0.02
C PRO A 147 18.54 2.44 -0.29
N THR A 148 17.84 1.99 -1.33
CA THR A 148 16.56 2.57 -1.81
C THR A 148 15.34 1.97 -1.11
N SER A 149 15.56 1.00 -0.23
CA SER A 149 14.53 0.38 0.59
C SER A 149 15.11 -0.03 1.95
N GLY A 150 14.24 -0.19 2.93
CA GLY A 150 14.63 -0.56 4.28
C GLY A 150 13.40 -0.88 5.13
N THR A 151 13.64 -1.32 6.36
CA THR A 151 12.56 -1.70 7.27
C THR A 151 12.66 -0.96 8.59
N ARG A 152 11.51 -0.56 9.13
CA ARG A 152 11.37 -0.10 10.52
C ARG A 152 10.48 -1.04 11.30
N ARG A 153 10.94 -1.46 12.47
CA ARG A 153 10.14 -2.23 13.41
C ARG A 153 9.87 -1.41 14.65
N CYS A 154 8.61 -1.42 15.09
CA CYS A 154 8.25 -0.83 16.36
C CYS A 154 8.44 -1.85 17.48
N LYS A 155 9.26 -1.52 18.47
CA LYS A 155 9.60 -2.44 19.58
C LYS A 155 9.64 -1.72 20.92
N LYS A 156 9.41 -2.47 21.98
CA LYS A 156 9.57 -2.01 23.37
C LYS A 156 10.97 -2.39 23.84
N VAL A 157 11.79 -1.40 24.18
CA VAL A 157 13.15 -1.57 24.69
C VAL A 157 13.24 -0.85 26.02
N ASN A 158 13.63 -1.55 27.09
CA ASN A 158 13.74 -0.99 28.44
C ASN A 158 12.49 -0.22 28.89
N GLY A 159 11.31 -0.76 28.59
CA GLY A 159 10.02 -0.12 28.91
C GLY A 159 9.56 0.99 27.96
N LYS A 160 10.42 1.47 27.04
CA LYS A 160 10.10 2.53 26.07
C LYS A 160 9.78 1.96 24.69
N ILE A 161 8.70 2.42 24.07
CA ILE A 161 8.32 2.03 22.70
C ILE A 161 9.06 2.94 21.70
N ILE A 162 9.86 2.34 20.82
CA ILE A 162 10.68 3.05 19.83
C ILE A 162 10.61 2.39 18.45
N TRP A 163 10.84 3.17 17.41
CA TRP A 163 11.15 2.69 16.08
C TRP A 163 12.63 2.29 16.00
N THR A 164 12.96 1.22 15.27
CA THR A 164 14.35 0.92 14.91
C THR A 164 14.94 2.03 14.02
N SER A 165 16.28 2.14 14.04
CA SER A 165 16.99 2.97 13.06
C SER A 165 16.64 2.53 11.64
N LEU A 166 16.71 3.48 10.73
CA LEU A 166 16.46 3.28 9.31
C LEU A 166 17.66 3.85 8.56
N ASP A 167 18.39 2.97 7.91
CA ASP A 167 19.65 3.31 7.24
C ASP A 167 19.42 3.57 5.75
N MET A 168 18.33 4.25 5.39
CA MET A 168 18.03 4.72 4.03
C MET A 168 17.63 6.20 4.04
N ARG A 169 17.92 6.90 2.94
CA ARG A 169 17.47 8.28 2.67
C ARG A 169 17.10 8.43 1.20
N CYS A 170 15.90 8.93 0.93
CA CYS A 170 15.45 9.20 -0.43
C CYS A 170 15.87 10.61 -0.84
N THR A 171 16.55 10.71 -1.98
CA THR A 171 17.16 11.94 -2.49
C THR A 171 17.01 12.01 -4.00
N ASN A 172 16.67 13.17 -4.53
CA ASN A 172 16.60 13.45 -5.97
C ASN A 172 17.81 14.29 -6.41
N ASP A 173 19.03 13.95 -5.95
CA ASP A 173 20.21 14.73 -6.30
C ASP A 173 20.30 14.84 -7.83
N SER A 174 20.14 16.09 -8.30
CA SER A 174 20.18 16.51 -9.70
C SER A 174 21.60 16.48 -10.24
#